data_AF-A0A522U1B7-F1
#
_entry.id   AF-A0A522U1B7-F1
#
_cell.length_a   1.000
_cell.length_b   1.000
_cell.length_c   1.000
_cell.angle_alpha   90.00
_cell.angle_beta   90.00
_cell.angle_gamma   90.00
#
_symmetry.space_group_name_H-M   'P 1'
#
loop_
_entity.id
_entity.type
_entity.pdbx_description
1 polymer ?
#
loop_
_entity_poly.entity_id
_entity_poly.type
_entity_poly.pdbx_seq_one_letter_code
_entity_poly.pdbx_strand_id
1 'polypeptide(L)'
;MATRNSAAVERYYSAFENGRLSESRFGSRVDALERRLIQLRAKLAELRDSTTAVDVPTQEAVRSAEQAVRDAMLNGTPGQRKALLKELIVEVRVESRDSIIPTFRLPATSVRVTEAMVGLSTFG
;
A
#
# COMPACT_ATOMS: atom_id res chain seq x y z
N MET A 1 18.95 -3.73 -7.15
CA MET A 1 18.99 -4.89 -8.08
C MET A 1 19.66 -4.56 -9.43
N ALA A 2 19.48 -3.36 -9.98
CA ALA A 2 20.14 -2.90 -11.22
C ALA A 2 21.68 -3.05 -11.22
N THR A 3 22.33 -2.74 -10.10
CA THR A 3 23.79 -2.85 -9.93
C THR A 3 24.36 -4.25 -10.12
N ARG A 4 23.60 -5.32 -9.84
CA ARG A 4 24.08 -6.70 -10.00
C ARG A 4 24.19 -7.12 -11.46
N ASN A 5 23.29 -6.64 -12.32
CA ASN A 5 23.34 -6.93 -13.76
C ASN A 5 24.47 -6.14 -14.43
N SER A 6 24.66 -4.87 -14.08
CA SER A 6 25.77 -4.06 -14.58
C SER A 6 27.13 -4.69 -14.26
N ALA A 7 27.31 -5.12 -12.99
CA ALA A 7 28.52 -5.83 -12.56
C ALA A 7 28.68 -7.22 -13.19
N ALA A 8 27.60 -7.82 -13.71
CA ALA A 8 27.69 -9.08 -14.45
C ALA A 8 28.15 -8.82 -15.91
N VAL A 9 27.63 -7.78 -16.56
CA VAL A 9 28.05 -7.34 -17.89
C VAL A 9 29.55 -7.02 -17.89
N GLU A 10 30.01 -6.22 -16.92
CA GLU A 10 31.42 -5.81 -16.79
C GLU A 10 32.36 -7.01 -16.60
N ARG A 11 31.94 -8.02 -15.81
CA ARG A 11 32.69 -9.28 -15.68
C ARG A 11 32.78 -10.07 -16.97
N TYR A 12 31.72 -10.09 -17.78
CA TYR A 12 31.76 -10.78 -19.08
C TYR A 12 32.63 -10.04 -20.09
N TYR A 13 32.65 -8.70 -20.06
CA TYR A 13 33.56 -7.88 -20.87
C TYR A 13 35.01 -8.21 -20.57
N SER A 14 35.41 -8.19 -19.29
CA SER A 14 36.77 -8.56 -18.89
C SER A 14 37.11 -10.01 -19.25
N ALA A 15 36.16 -10.94 -19.22
CA ALA A 15 36.41 -12.34 -19.60
C ALA A 15 36.61 -12.52 -21.11
N PHE A 16 35.93 -11.72 -21.93
CA PHE A 16 36.09 -11.68 -23.38
C PHE A 16 37.44 -11.06 -23.80
N GLU A 17 37.78 -9.90 -23.24
CA GLU A 17 39.07 -9.22 -23.49
C GLU A 17 40.29 -10.09 -23.14
N ASN A 18 40.17 -10.91 -22.09
CA ASN A 18 41.21 -11.84 -21.67
C ASN A 18 41.21 -13.18 -22.45
N GLY A 19 40.42 -13.30 -23.52
CA GLY A 19 40.34 -14.49 -24.37
C GLY A 19 39.73 -15.73 -23.72
N ARG A 20 39.15 -15.60 -22.51
CA ARG A 20 38.53 -16.71 -21.76
C ARG A 20 37.10 -17.00 -22.20
N LEU A 21 36.56 -16.19 -23.11
CA LEU A 21 35.21 -16.31 -23.64
C LEU A 21 35.25 -16.07 -25.15
N SER A 22 34.63 -16.96 -25.93
CA SER A 22 34.49 -16.76 -27.38
C SER A 22 33.43 -15.71 -27.68
N GLU A 23 33.59 -15.00 -28.80
CA GLU A 23 32.69 -13.92 -29.25
C GLU A 23 31.23 -14.36 -29.34
N SER A 24 31.00 -15.57 -29.87
CA SER A 24 29.68 -16.21 -29.91
C SER A 24 29.02 -16.36 -28.53
N ARG A 25 29.80 -16.77 -27.51
CA ARG A 25 29.29 -16.93 -26.14
C ARG A 25 29.14 -15.60 -25.41
N PHE A 26 29.95 -14.61 -25.76
CA PHE A 26 29.84 -13.25 -25.24
C PHE A 26 28.55 -12.58 -25.73
N GLY A 27 28.34 -12.53 -27.05
CA GLY A 27 27.15 -11.91 -27.65
C GLY A 27 25.85 -12.50 -27.10
N SER A 28 25.72 -13.82 -27.08
CA SER A 28 24.50 -14.48 -26.56
C SER A 28 24.17 -14.14 -25.10
N ARG A 29 25.20 -13.90 -24.26
CA ARG A 29 25.00 -13.54 -22.85
C ARG A 29 24.67 -12.07 -22.65
N VAL A 30 25.29 -11.18 -23.42
CA VAL A 30 24.96 -9.75 -23.42
C VAL A 30 23.53 -9.55 -23.90
N ASP A 31 23.14 -10.19 -25.00
CA ASP A 31 21.77 -10.15 -25.53
C ASP A 31 20.73 -10.61 -24.51
N ALA A 32 21.01 -11.69 -23.78
CA ALA A 32 20.12 -12.21 -22.75
C ALA A 32 19.97 -11.23 -21.57
N LEU A 33 21.05 -10.56 -21.17
CA LEU A 33 21.03 -9.57 -20.10
C LEU A 33 20.30 -8.29 -20.52
N GLU A 34 20.48 -7.84 -21.77
CA GLU A 34 19.77 -6.69 -22.32
C GLU A 34 18.27 -6.93 -22.40
N ARG A 35 17.84 -8.09 -22.92
CA ARG A 35 16.42 -8.48 -22.94
C ARG A 35 15.81 -8.48 -21.54
N ARG A 36 16.54 -9.02 -20.56
CA ARG A 36 16.08 -9.04 -19.16
C ARG A 36 15.97 -7.64 -18.56
N LEU A 37 16.87 -6.74 -18.94
CA LEU A 37 16.86 -5.35 -18.50
C LEU A 37 15.68 -4.56 -19.10
N ILE A 38 15.36 -4.80 -20.38
CA ILE A 38 14.17 -4.24 -21.04
C ILE A 38 12.90 -4.72 -20.34
N GLN A 39 12.76 -6.03 -20.10
CA GLN A 39 11.61 -6.60 -19.38
C GLN A 39 11.44 -6.00 -17.99
N LEU A 40 12.54 -5.81 -17.25
CA LEU A 40 12.48 -5.26 -15.90
C LEU A 40 12.07 -3.78 -15.91
N ARG A 41 12.53 -3.01 -16.89
CA ARG A 41 12.12 -1.60 -17.08
C ARG A 41 10.64 -1.49 -17.43
N ALA A 42 10.15 -2.34 -18.34
CA ALA A 42 8.73 -2.39 -18.70
C ALA A 42 7.85 -2.72 -17.49
N LYS A 43 8.22 -3.75 -16.72
CA LYS A 43 7.52 -4.11 -15.48
C LYS A 43 7.55 -3.01 -14.43
N LEU A 44 8.65 -2.27 -14.34
CA LEU A 44 8.75 -1.13 -13.42
C LEU A 44 7.82 0.02 -13.85
N ALA A 45 7.72 0.30 -15.15
CA ALA A 45 6.78 1.29 -15.68
C ALA A 45 5.33 0.88 -15.40
N GLU A 46 4.97 -0.38 -15.68
CA GLU A 46 3.65 -0.94 -15.38
C GLU A 46 3.31 -0.83 -13.87
N LEU A 47 4.26 -1.17 -12.99
CA LEU A 47 4.06 -1.05 -11.55
C LEU A 47 3.91 0.41 -11.11
N ARG A 48 4.65 1.35 -11.71
CA ARG A 48 4.49 2.79 -11.44
C ARG A 48 3.13 3.30 -11.88
N ASP A 49 2.67 2.89 -13.06
CA ASP A 49 1.37 3.32 -13.60
C ASP A 49 0.21 2.68 -12.82
N SER A 50 0.39 1.46 -12.29
CA SER A 50 -0.58 0.80 -11.41
C SER A 50 -0.59 1.32 -9.97
N THR A 51 0.45 2.04 -9.56
CA THR A 51 0.49 2.71 -8.26
C THR A 51 -0.27 4.02 -8.39
N THR A 52 -1.60 3.95 -8.25
CA THR A 52 -2.36 5.14 -7.87
C THR A 52 -1.67 5.70 -6.63
N ALA A 53 -1.17 6.93 -6.71
CA ALA A 53 -0.53 7.59 -5.57
C ALA A 53 -1.52 7.57 -4.40
N VAL A 54 -1.33 6.63 -3.49
CA VAL A 54 -2.07 6.60 -2.24
C VAL A 54 -1.50 7.78 -1.48
N ASP A 55 -2.28 8.86 -1.40
CA ASP A 55 -1.92 10.04 -0.64
C ASP A 55 -1.73 9.57 0.81
N VAL A 56 -0.47 9.47 1.22
CA VAL A 56 -0.12 8.94 2.54
C VAL A 56 -0.61 9.97 3.54
N PRO A 57 -1.53 9.61 4.46
CA PRO A 57 -2.06 10.57 5.41
C PRO A 57 -0.92 11.22 6.19
N THR A 58 -0.97 12.54 6.35
CA THR A 58 -0.01 13.23 7.19
C THR A 58 -0.11 12.72 8.63
N GLN A 59 0.99 12.75 9.39
CA GLN A 59 0.95 12.33 10.81
C GLN A 59 -0.04 13.15 11.65
N GLU A 60 -0.35 14.38 11.25
CA GLU A 60 -1.37 15.21 11.89
C GLU A 60 -2.78 14.68 11.62
N ALA A 61 -3.08 14.27 10.39
CA ALA A 61 -4.36 13.65 10.05
C ALA A 61 -4.57 12.34 10.82
N VAL A 62 -3.51 11.52 10.97
CA VAL A 62 -3.57 10.29 11.78
C VAL A 62 -3.85 10.60 13.24
N ARG A 63 -3.11 11.54 13.85
CA ARG A 63 -3.31 11.94 15.25
C ARG A 63 -4.70 12.53 15.50
N SER A 64 -5.21 13.33 14.56
CA SER A 64 -6.55 13.89 14.65
C SER A 64 -7.63 12.81 14.60
N ALA A 65 -7.48 11.82 13.71
CA ALA A 65 -8.39 10.68 13.63
C ALA A 65 -8.34 9.82 14.91
N GLU A 66 -7.16 9.58 15.47
CA GLU A 66 -7.00 8.87 16.75
C GLU A 66 -7.72 9.58 17.90
N GLN A 67 -7.60 10.91 17.97
CA GLN A 67 -8.28 11.72 18.99
C GLN A 67 -9.79 11.69 18.81
N ALA A 68 -10.29 11.82 17.57
CA ALA A 68 -11.72 11.76 17.28
C ALA A 68 -12.33 10.39 17.64
N VAL A 69 -11.64 9.29 17.32
CA VAL A 69 -12.08 7.93 17.69
C VAL A 69 -12.09 7.77 19.21
N ARG A 70 -11.05 8.24 19.89
CA ARG A 70 -10.95 8.17 21.36
C ARG A 70 -12.07 8.96 22.04
N ASP A 71 -12.34 10.17 21.57
CA ASP A 71 -13.40 11.03 22.10
C ASP A 71 -14.79 10.43 21.87
N ALA A 72 -15.07 9.95 20.67
CA ALA A 72 -16.34 9.27 20.36
C ALA A 72 -16.56 8.01 21.21
N MET A 73 -15.50 7.26 21.56
CA MET A 73 -15.61 6.08 22.42
C MET A 73 -15.78 6.42 23.90
N LEU A 74 -15.11 7.45 24.41
CA LEU A 74 -15.16 7.80 25.83
C LEU A 74 -16.36 8.69 26.17
N ASN A 75 -16.59 9.73 25.37
CA ASN A 75 -17.54 10.81 25.65
C ASN A 75 -18.76 10.79 24.72
N GLY A 76 -18.70 10.05 23.62
CA GLY A 76 -19.81 9.93 22.68
C GLY A 76 -21.05 9.26 23.29
N THR A 77 -22.21 9.63 22.77
CA THR A 77 -23.48 8.98 23.10
C THR A 77 -23.45 7.50 22.69
N PRO A 78 -24.28 6.63 23.30
CA PRO A 78 -24.39 5.23 22.88
C PRO A 78 -24.69 5.06 21.38
N GLY A 79 -25.45 5.99 20.79
CA GLY A 79 -25.73 6.02 19.35
C GLY A 79 -24.48 6.31 18.51
N GLN A 80 -23.69 7.32 18.89
CA GLN A 80 -22.44 7.67 18.21
C GLN A 80 -21.41 6.55 18.26
N ARG A 81 -21.25 5.89 19.43
CA ARG A 81 -20.38 4.72 19.55
C ARG A 81 -20.80 3.58 18.62
N LYS A 82 -22.10 3.29 18.58
CA LYS A 82 -22.64 2.22 17.74
C LYS A 82 -22.48 2.53 16.25
N ALA A 83 -22.67 3.79 15.84
CA ALA A 83 -22.46 4.22 14.46
C ALA A 83 -20.98 4.09 14.05
N LEU A 84 -20.06 4.55 14.90
CA LEU A 84 -18.62 4.44 14.66
C LEU A 84 -18.16 2.97 14.53
N LEU A 85 -18.63 2.10 15.42
CA LEU A 85 -18.32 0.67 15.35
C LEU A 85 -18.86 0.04 14.07
N LYS A 86 -20.06 0.40 13.61
CA LYS A 86 -20.62 -0.12 12.35
C LYS A 86 -19.82 0.33 11.13
N GLU A 87 -19.27 1.55 11.15
CA GLU A 87 -18.45 2.08 10.07
C GLU A 87 -17.09 1.37 9.99
N LEU A 88 -16.48 1.10 11.15
CA LEU A 88 -15.13 0.55 11.24
C LEU A 88 -15.09 -0.98 11.22
N ILE A 89 -16.16 -1.66 11.62
CA ILE A 89 -16.22 -3.12 11.67
C ILE A 89 -16.86 -3.64 10.39
N VAL A 90 -16.09 -4.41 9.63
CA VAL A 90 -16.58 -5.09 8.42
C VAL A 90 -17.25 -6.41 8.77
N GLU A 91 -16.67 -7.14 9.71
CA GLU A 91 -17.12 -8.48 10.08
C GLU A 91 -16.86 -8.70 11.58
N VAL A 92 -17.75 -9.42 12.26
CA VAL A 92 -17.52 -9.91 13.62
C VAL A 92 -17.64 -11.42 13.58
N ARG A 93 -16.54 -12.12 13.88
CA ARG A 93 -16.55 -13.58 14.04
C ARG A 93 -16.74 -13.91 15.51
N VAL A 94 -17.71 -14.77 15.80
CA VAL A 94 -17.97 -15.27 17.14
C VAL A 94 -17.68 -16.77 17.13
N GLU A 95 -16.53 -17.15 17.69
CA GLU A 95 -16.13 -18.56 17.79
C GLU A 95 -16.65 -19.19 19.09
N SER A 96 -16.80 -18.38 20.13
CA SER A 96 -17.43 -18.75 21.40
C SER A 96 -17.89 -17.49 22.14
N ARG A 97 -18.59 -17.63 23.27
CA ARG A 97 -19.01 -16.47 24.09
C ARG A 97 -17.82 -15.63 24.56
N ASP A 98 -16.66 -16.24 24.72
CA ASP A 98 -15.43 -15.61 25.18
C ASP A 98 -14.46 -15.28 24.02
N SER A 99 -14.80 -15.67 22.77
CA SER A 99 -13.99 -15.43 21.57
C SER A 99 -14.80 -14.68 20.51
N ILE A 100 -14.68 -13.35 20.53
CA ILE A 100 -15.29 -12.43 19.58
C ILE A 100 -14.15 -11.68 18.87
N ILE A 101 -13.97 -11.95 17.58
CA ILE A 101 -12.87 -11.42 16.76
C ILE A 101 -13.45 -10.49 15.69
N PRO A 102 -13.46 -9.17 15.91
CA PRO A 102 -13.87 -8.19 14.90
C PRO A 102 -12.75 -7.95 13.87
N THR A 103 -13.13 -7.85 12.61
CA THR A 103 -12.27 -7.39 11.51
C THR A 103 -12.55 -5.91 11.23
N PHE A 104 -11.54 -5.07 11.40
CA PHE A 104 -11.64 -3.63 11.20
C PHE A 104 -11.17 -3.21 9.81
N ARG A 105 -11.80 -2.18 9.25
CA ARG A 105 -11.36 -1.50 8.04
C ARG A 105 -11.25 -0.02 8.29
N LEU A 106 -10.15 0.55 7.86
CA LEU A 106 -10.00 2.00 7.79
C LEU A 106 -10.65 2.49 6.48
N PRO A 107 -11.67 3.35 6.54
CA PRO A 107 -12.22 3.97 5.34
C PRO A 107 -11.13 4.81 4.65
N ALA A 108 -10.90 4.55 3.36
CA ALA A 108 -9.90 5.23 2.55
C ALA A 108 -10.30 6.67 2.16
N THR A 109 -11.53 7.06 2.48
CA THR A 109 -12.01 8.44 2.36
C THR A 109 -11.79 9.12 3.71
N SER A 110 -11.18 10.30 3.71
CA SER A 110 -11.06 11.12 4.93
C SER A 110 -12.44 11.18 5.60
N VAL A 111 -12.56 10.56 6.76
CA VAL A 111 -13.77 10.65 7.58
C VAL A 111 -13.78 12.06 8.12
N ARG A 112 -14.28 13.00 7.32
CA ARG A 112 -14.81 14.24 7.85
C ARG A 112 -16.00 13.79 8.67
N VAL A 113 -15.87 13.83 10.00
CA VAL A 113 -17.05 13.85 10.87
C VAL A 113 -17.82 15.08 10.44
N THR A 114 -18.84 14.89 9.60
CA THR A 114 -19.71 15.97 9.17
C THR A 114 -20.48 16.42 10.40
N GLU A 115 -20.02 17.53 10.96
CA GLU A 115 -20.74 18.37 11.92
C GLU A 115 -22.15 18.76 11.38
N ALA A 116 -22.39 18.57 10.07
CA ALA A 116 -23.63 18.86 9.36
C ALA A 116 -24.78 17.83 9.54
N MET A 117 -24.75 16.91 10.52
CA MET A 117 -25.95 16.14 10.89
C MET A 117 -26.60 16.62 12.19
N VAL A 118 -26.29 17.85 12.61
CA VAL A 118 -27.08 18.62 13.57
C VAL A 118 -27.78 19.74 12.80
N GLY A 119 -29.01 19.48 12.37
CA GLY A 119 -29.89 20.52 11.83
C GLY A 119 -30.72 20.09 10.62
N LEU A 120 -31.71 19.21 10.82
CA LEU A 120 -33.07 19.42 10.31
C LEU A 120 -33.97 18.27 10.77
N SER A 121 -34.63 18.44 11.90
CA SER A 121 -35.96 17.86 12.12
C SER A 121 -36.62 18.57 13.29
N THR A 122 -37.01 19.83 13.04
CA THR A 122 -38.13 20.44 13.74
C THR A 122 -39.21 20.77 12.72
N PHE A 123 -40.42 20.31 13.04
CA PHE A 123 -41.75 20.65 12.54
C PHE A 123 -42.38 19.80 11.44
N GLY A 124 -43.55 19.27 11.83
CA GLY A 124 -44.54 18.50 11.10
C GLY A 124 -45.38 17.74 12.12
#